data_AF-A0A9P0Z1I5-F1
#
_entry.id   AF-A0A9P0Z1I5-F1
#
_cell.length_a   1.000
_cell.length_b   1.000
_cell.length_c   1.000
_cell.angle_alpha   90.00
_cell.angle_beta   90.00
_cell.angle_gamma   90.00
#
_symmetry.space_group_name_H-M   'P 1'
#
loop_
_entity.id
_entity.type
_entity.pdbx_description
1 polymer ?
#
loop_
_entity_poly.entity_id
_entity_poly.type
_entity_poly.pdbx_seq_one_letter_code
_entity_poly.pdbx_strand_id
1 'polypeptide(L)'
;MILVMKFLPIAVQTSFPRRRMLNGSRLFWIGIFCLPPSGVIPLHNHPGMTVFSKILFGEMHIQSYDWADGSLADSTLQSNGCGVRLAKRKVNSELRGPCKSSILYPDDCNMHCFRALTACAVLDVLVPPYNDLQGRHCQYYLDYPFPNFSVEGEGASVPKVGEEESFVWLKERAMPEDLTIVGTLYKGPKLAK
;
A
#
# COMPACT_ATOMS: atom_id res chain seq x y z
N MET A 1 8.77 15.75 10.74
CA MET A 1 9.46 16.20 9.51
C MET A 1 8.63 15.74 8.33
N ILE A 2 8.23 16.62 7.39
CA ILE A 2 7.61 16.17 6.12
C ILE A 2 8.74 15.78 5.18
N LEU A 3 8.64 14.59 4.61
CA LEU A 3 9.51 14.16 3.54
C LEU A 3 8.73 14.14 2.23
N VAL A 4 9.29 14.77 1.20
CA VAL A 4 8.75 14.68 -0.16
C VAL A 4 9.49 13.57 -0.89
N MET A 5 8.80 12.50 -1.25
CA MET A 5 9.32 11.38 -2.01
C MET A 5 8.96 11.58 -3.49
N LYS A 6 9.96 11.65 -4.37
CA LYS A 6 9.77 11.76 -5.82
C LYS A 6 10.08 10.42 -6.48
N PHE A 7 9.19 9.98 -7.35
CA PHE A 7 9.47 8.89 -8.29
C PHE A 7 10.07 9.51 -9.55
N LEU A 8 11.28 9.07 -9.92
CA LEU A 8 11.93 9.52 -11.16
C LEU A 8 11.61 8.52 -12.27
N PRO A 9 11.28 8.98 -13.50
CA PRO A 9 11.38 8.12 -14.67
C PRO A 9 12.87 7.75 -14.86
N ILE A 10 13.12 6.44 -14.93
CA ILE A 10 14.40 5.73 -15.06
C ILE A 10 15.58 6.61 -15.52
N ALA A 11 16.46 6.94 -14.57
CA ALA A 11 17.92 6.99 -14.66
C ALA A 11 18.48 7.53 -13.34
N VAL A 12 19.61 6.98 -12.91
CA VAL A 12 20.34 7.25 -11.65
C VAL A 12 19.84 6.42 -10.46
N GLN A 13 20.38 5.20 -10.44
CA GLN A 13 20.53 4.35 -9.28
C GLN A 13 21.24 5.13 -8.16
N THR A 14 20.51 5.46 -7.11
CA THR A 14 21.12 5.65 -5.80
C THR A 14 20.45 4.66 -4.86
N SER A 15 21.30 3.84 -4.25
CA SER A 15 20.95 2.92 -3.19
C SER A 15 20.05 3.60 -2.17
N PHE A 16 19.09 2.83 -1.66
CA PHE A 16 18.32 3.16 -0.47
C PHE A 16 19.27 3.84 0.54
N PRO A 17 19.12 5.12 0.89
CA PRO A 17 19.79 5.59 2.07
C PRO A 17 19.19 4.76 3.19
N ARG A 18 20.00 3.91 3.84
CA ARG A 18 19.68 3.31 5.14
C ARG A 18 19.14 4.43 6.02
N ARG A 19 17.83 4.55 6.11
CA ARG A 19 17.23 5.83 6.49
C ARG A 19 17.24 5.92 8.01
N ARG A 20 18.26 6.59 8.57
CA ARG A 20 18.07 7.28 9.84
C ARG A 20 16.94 8.27 9.65
N MET A 21 15.80 7.94 10.26
CA MET A 21 14.63 8.79 10.37
C MET A 21 15.02 10.05 11.16
N LEU A 22 15.51 11.08 10.48
CA LEU A 22 15.79 12.37 11.10
C LEU A 22 14.42 13.00 11.42
N ASN A 23 13.99 12.99 12.68
CA ASN A 23 12.80 13.70 13.20
C ASN A 23 11.41 13.27 12.68
N GLY A 24 11.09 11.97 12.72
CA GLY A 24 9.70 11.54 12.93
C GLY A 24 9.43 11.36 14.42
N SER A 25 8.25 11.74 14.91
CA SER A 25 7.85 11.36 16.28
C SER A 25 7.68 9.83 16.32
N ARG A 26 7.80 9.20 17.49
CA ARG A 26 7.49 7.76 17.62
C ARG A 26 6.00 7.45 17.34
N LEU A 27 5.16 8.49 17.26
CA LEU A 27 3.71 8.39 17.16
C LEU A 27 3.21 8.48 15.72
N PHE A 28 3.81 9.31 14.87
CA PHE A 28 3.35 9.48 13.49
C PHE A 28 4.44 9.94 12.53
N TRP A 29 4.21 9.69 11.25
CA TRP A 29 5.02 10.18 10.14
C TRP A 29 4.14 10.87 9.10
N ILE A 30 4.65 11.95 8.49
CA ILE A 30 3.96 12.68 7.43
C ILE A 30 4.87 12.71 6.21
N GLY A 31 4.34 12.40 5.04
CA GLY A 31 5.08 12.57 3.79
C GLY A 31 4.18 12.79 2.59
N ILE A 32 4.80 13.30 1.52
CA ILE A 32 4.13 13.57 0.26
C ILE A 32 4.83 12.73 -0.81
N PHE A 33 4.09 11.87 -1.50
CA PHE A 33 4.57 11.15 -2.65
C PHE A 33 4.18 11.89 -3.93
N CYS A 34 5.17 12.27 -4.73
CA CYS A 34 4.99 12.87 -6.05
C CYS A 34 5.29 11.83 -7.12
N LEU A 35 4.25 11.43 -7.85
CA LEU A 35 4.33 10.41 -8.89
C LEU A 35 4.24 11.06 -10.28
N PRO A 36 5.14 10.71 -11.22
CA PRO A 36 4.95 11.07 -12.62
C PRO A 36 3.75 10.29 -13.20
N PRO A 37 3.25 10.65 -14.40
CA PRO A 37 2.30 9.81 -15.12
C PRO A 37 2.83 8.38 -15.22
N SER A 38 1.95 7.39 -15.01
CA SER A 38 2.26 5.96 -14.94
C SER A 38 3.15 5.54 -13.76
N GLY A 39 3.52 6.44 -12.85
CA GLY A 39 4.20 6.09 -11.61
C GLY A 39 3.33 5.20 -10.74
N VAL A 40 3.95 4.24 -10.04
CA VAL A 40 3.24 3.25 -9.22
C VAL A 40 3.87 3.19 -7.83
N ILE A 41 3.02 3.23 -6.79
CA ILE A 41 3.35 2.66 -5.48
C ILE A 41 2.78 1.23 -5.50
N PRO A 42 3.64 0.20 -5.56
CA PRO A 42 3.20 -1.19 -5.71
C PRO A 42 2.32 -1.63 -4.55
N LEU A 43 1.55 -2.71 -4.73
CA LEU A 43 0.69 -3.24 -3.68
C LEU A 43 1.51 -3.59 -2.43
N HIS A 44 1.15 -2.98 -1.29
CA HIS A 44 1.84 -3.15 -0.02
C HIS A 44 0.87 -3.03 1.18
N ASN A 45 1.28 -3.53 2.35
CA ASN A 45 0.48 -3.48 3.59
C ASN A 45 0.93 -2.40 4.58
N HIS A 46 0.12 -2.20 5.63
CA HIS A 46 0.34 -1.25 6.72
C HIS A 46 0.08 -1.92 8.09
N PRO A 47 0.93 -2.87 8.52
CA PRO A 47 0.65 -3.74 9.66
C PRO A 47 0.51 -2.95 10.98
N GLY A 48 -0.68 -3.03 11.59
CA GLY A 48 -0.97 -2.34 12.86
C GLY A 48 -0.98 -0.82 12.76
N MET A 49 -1.21 -0.27 11.56
CA MET A 49 -1.17 1.17 11.30
C MET A 49 -2.54 1.68 10.84
N THR A 50 -2.83 2.92 11.21
CA THR A 50 -3.88 3.75 10.60
C THR A 50 -3.19 4.76 9.69
N VAL A 51 -3.67 4.89 8.45
CA VAL A 51 -3.12 5.86 7.50
C VAL A 51 -4.22 6.77 6.97
N PHE A 52 -3.96 8.07 7.03
CA PHE A 52 -4.77 9.08 6.36
C PHE A 52 -4.08 9.46 5.05
N SER A 53 -4.80 9.34 3.94
CA SER A 53 -4.27 9.68 2.61
C SER A 53 -5.13 10.75 1.95
N LYS A 54 -4.49 11.68 1.25
CA LYS A 54 -5.19 12.72 0.48
C LYS A 54 -4.46 13.01 -0.82
N ILE A 55 -5.14 12.81 -1.95
CA ILE A 55 -4.65 13.28 -3.25
C ILE A 55 -4.77 14.81 -3.27
N LEU A 56 -3.62 15.47 -3.38
CA LEU A 56 -3.51 16.93 -3.40
C LEU A 56 -3.81 17.48 -4.80
N PHE A 57 -3.31 16.81 -5.84
CA PHE A 57 -3.58 17.10 -7.25
C PHE A 57 -3.35 15.86 -8.11
N GLY A 58 -3.86 15.89 -9.35
CA GLY A 58 -3.69 14.83 -10.35
C GLY A 58 -4.83 13.82 -10.35
N GLU A 59 -4.68 12.77 -11.14
CA GLU A 59 -5.62 11.66 -11.29
C GLU A 59 -4.90 10.35 -10.98
N MET A 60 -5.45 9.58 -10.05
CA MET A 60 -4.83 8.38 -9.52
C MET A 60 -5.85 7.26 -9.47
N HIS A 61 -5.45 6.09 -9.98
CA HIS A 61 -6.15 4.85 -9.77
C HIS A 61 -5.68 4.22 -8.45
N ILE A 62 -6.63 3.85 -7.60
CA ILE A 62 -6.40 3.25 -6.29
C ILE A 62 -7.09 1.89 -6.25
N GLN A 63 -6.36 0.88 -5.83
CA GLN A 63 -6.92 -0.41 -5.45
C GLN A 63 -6.54 -0.72 -4.00
N SER A 64 -7.49 -1.26 -3.24
CA SER A 64 -7.23 -1.72 -1.87
C SER A 64 -7.90 -3.06 -1.59
N TYR A 65 -7.34 -3.78 -0.63
CA TYR A 65 -7.72 -5.13 -0.26
C TYR A 65 -7.60 -5.33 1.25
N ASP A 66 -8.39 -6.26 1.77
CA ASP A 66 -8.23 -6.85 3.10
C ASP A 66 -8.19 -8.37 3.00
N TRP A 67 -7.60 -9.05 3.98
CA TRP A 67 -7.60 -10.51 4.02
C TRP A 67 -9.01 -11.06 4.17
N ALA A 68 -9.32 -12.14 3.44
CA ALA A 68 -10.67 -12.69 3.37
C ALA A 68 -11.07 -13.55 4.59
N ASP A 69 -10.09 -14.03 5.35
CA ASP A 69 -10.25 -14.94 6.51
C ASP A 69 -10.68 -14.22 7.81
N GLY A 70 -10.81 -12.88 7.79
CA GLY A 70 -10.90 -12.11 9.04
C GLY A 70 -9.58 -12.20 9.83
N SER A 71 -9.44 -11.39 10.87
CA SER A 71 -8.17 -11.22 11.62
C SER A 71 -7.65 -12.45 12.38
N LEU A 72 -8.29 -13.61 12.22
CA LEU A 72 -7.77 -14.86 12.76
C LEU A 72 -6.62 -15.33 11.89
N ALA A 73 -5.43 -15.34 12.49
CA ALA A 73 -4.20 -15.89 11.94
C ALA A 73 -4.25 -17.42 11.73
N ASP A 74 -5.42 -17.95 11.35
CA ASP A 74 -5.60 -19.34 11.02
C ASP A 74 -5.38 -19.47 9.51
N SER A 75 -4.33 -20.21 9.17
CA SER A 75 -3.79 -20.48 7.84
C SER A 75 -4.75 -21.25 6.91
N THR A 76 -6.06 -21.17 7.14
CA THR A 76 -7.10 -22.02 6.53
C THR A 76 -7.43 -21.65 5.09
N LEU A 77 -7.02 -20.47 4.61
CA LEU A 77 -7.18 -20.04 3.21
C LEU A 77 -5.85 -19.90 2.45
N GLN A 78 -4.80 -20.59 2.89
CA GLN A 78 -3.56 -20.70 2.11
C GLN A 78 -3.70 -21.82 1.08
N SER A 79 -3.36 -21.56 -0.18
CA SER A 79 -3.21 -22.66 -1.14
C SER A 79 -1.94 -23.45 -0.79
N ASN A 80 -2.06 -24.78 -0.67
CA ASN A 80 -0.93 -25.64 -0.36
C ASN A 80 0.23 -25.40 -1.35
N GLY A 81 1.38 -24.98 -0.84
CA GLY A 81 2.65 -24.92 -1.57
C GLY A 81 2.91 -23.70 -2.46
N CYS A 82 1.93 -22.82 -2.73
CA CYS A 82 2.14 -21.66 -3.62
C CYS A 82 2.47 -20.34 -2.89
N GLY A 83 2.27 -20.28 -1.57
CA GLY A 83 2.53 -19.09 -0.75
C GLY A 83 1.58 -17.92 -1.08
N VAL A 84 0.34 -18.23 -1.47
CA VAL A 84 -0.71 -17.25 -1.77
C VAL A 84 -1.78 -17.24 -0.68
N ARG A 85 -2.37 -16.07 -0.43
CA ARG A 85 -3.46 -15.88 0.53
C ARG A 85 -4.61 -15.10 -0.09
N LEU A 86 -5.83 -15.50 0.22
CA LEU A 86 -7.04 -14.89 -0.33
C LEU A 86 -7.31 -13.52 0.29
N ALA A 87 -7.63 -12.53 -0.54
CA ALA A 87 -7.99 -11.18 -0.15
C ALA A 87 -9.26 -10.70 -0.87
N LYS A 88 -10.02 -9.83 -0.22
CA LYS A 88 -11.21 -9.19 -0.79
C LYS A 88 -10.89 -7.74 -1.15
N ARG A 89 -11.21 -7.35 -2.37
CA ARG A 89 -11.09 -5.99 -2.90
C ARG A 89 -12.10 -5.08 -2.23
N LYS A 90 -11.62 -3.94 -1.73
CA LYS A 90 -12.41 -2.92 -1.02
C LYS A 90 -12.59 -1.67 -1.85
N VAL A 91 -11.54 -1.24 -2.53
CA VAL A 91 -11.55 -0.09 -3.44
C VAL A 91 -10.97 -0.50 -4.77
N ASN A 92 -11.60 0.00 -5.84
CA ASN A 92 -11.06 -0.02 -7.20
C ASN A 92 -11.64 1.21 -7.93
N SER A 93 -10.93 2.33 -7.87
CA SER A 93 -11.50 3.61 -8.31
C SER A 93 -10.44 4.56 -8.82
N GLU A 94 -10.84 5.44 -9.73
CA GLU A 94 -10.06 6.57 -10.19
C GLU A 94 -10.50 7.82 -9.44
N LEU A 95 -9.57 8.48 -8.77
CA LEU A 95 -9.82 9.67 -7.99
C LEU A 95 -9.05 10.86 -8.57
N ARG A 96 -9.72 12.01 -8.63
CA ARG A 96 -9.13 13.29 -9.04
C ARG A 96 -8.91 14.20 -7.83
N GLY A 97 -7.70 14.72 -7.70
CA GLY A 97 -7.32 15.70 -6.68
C GLY A 97 -7.77 17.12 -7.02
N PRO A 98 -8.05 17.97 -6.01
CA PRO A 98 -8.10 17.63 -4.58
C PRO A 98 -9.37 16.84 -4.23
N CYS A 99 -9.23 15.69 -3.55
CA CYS A 99 -10.36 14.86 -3.13
C CYS A 99 -10.53 14.87 -1.60
N LYS A 100 -11.62 14.28 -1.08
CA LYS A 100 -11.74 13.99 0.37
C LYS A 100 -10.61 13.06 0.80
N SER A 101 -10.18 13.16 2.06
CA SER A 101 -9.18 12.22 2.59
C SER A 101 -9.79 10.83 2.71
N SER A 102 -9.01 9.79 2.37
CA SER A 102 -9.31 8.41 2.70
C SER A 102 -8.60 8.01 4.00
N ILE A 103 -9.10 6.96 4.63
CA ILE A 103 -8.50 6.35 5.81
C ILE A 103 -8.41 4.84 5.58
N LEU A 104 -7.32 4.24 6.03
CA LEU A 104 -7.22 2.80 6.24
C LEU A 104 -6.95 2.53 7.71
N TYR A 105 -7.35 1.35 8.15
CA TYR A 105 -7.13 0.80 9.48
C TYR A 105 -6.28 -0.47 9.40
N PRO A 106 -5.82 -1.02 10.54
CA PRO A 106 -5.10 -2.29 10.55
C PRO A 106 -5.84 -3.45 9.86
N ASP A 107 -7.17 -3.41 9.84
CA ASP A 107 -8.07 -4.45 9.34
C ASP A 107 -9.10 -3.95 8.32
N ASP A 108 -8.95 -2.72 7.80
CA ASP A 108 -9.80 -2.16 6.75
C ASP A 108 -9.00 -1.34 5.73
N CYS A 109 -9.04 -1.77 4.47
CA CYS A 109 -8.22 -1.26 3.37
C CYS A 109 -6.71 -1.30 3.65
N ASN A 110 -6.23 -2.32 4.37
CA ASN A 110 -4.85 -2.37 4.87
C ASN A 110 -3.80 -2.52 3.77
N MET A 111 -4.14 -3.27 2.71
CA MET A 111 -3.28 -3.41 1.54
C MET A 111 -3.77 -2.49 0.43
N HIS A 112 -2.88 -1.71 -0.18
CA HIS A 112 -3.26 -0.89 -1.33
C HIS A 112 -2.12 -0.69 -2.33
N CYS A 113 -2.49 -0.30 -3.55
CA CYS A 113 -1.58 0.22 -4.55
C CYS A 113 -2.11 1.55 -5.11
N PHE A 114 -1.18 2.40 -5.56
CA PHE A 114 -1.50 3.64 -6.25
C PHE A 114 -0.87 3.63 -7.63
N ARG A 115 -1.65 3.97 -8.65
CA ARG A 115 -1.17 4.18 -10.02
C ARG A 115 -1.56 5.56 -10.50
N ALA A 116 -0.56 6.39 -10.75
CA ALA A 116 -0.77 7.74 -11.27
C ALA A 116 -1.21 7.68 -12.75
N LEU A 117 -2.38 8.23 -13.06
CA LEU A 117 -2.89 8.40 -14.43
C LEU A 117 -2.34 9.69 -15.04
N THR A 118 -2.22 10.74 -14.23
CA THR A 118 -1.50 11.98 -14.55
C THR A 118 -0.42 12.23 -13.50
N ALA A 119 0.34 13.32 -13.61
CA ALA A 119 1.25 13.70 -12.52
C ALA A 119 0.44 13.96 -11.24
N CYS A 120 0.79 13.28 -10.15
CA CYS A 120 0.03 13.30 -8.90
C CYS A 120 0.90 13.66 -7.70
N ALA A 121 0.25 14.22 -6.68
CA ALA A 121 0.80 14.22 -5.33
C ALA A 121 -0.22 13.68 -4.33
N VAL A 122 0.20 12.74 -3.50
CA VAL A 122 -0.59 12.20 -2.37
C VAL A 122 0.13 12.50 -1.07
N LEU A 123 -0.60 13.05 -0.09
CA LEU A 123 -0.14 13.27 1.27
C LEU A 123 -0.59 12.09 2.13
N ASP A 124 0.35 11.49 2.84
CA ASP A 124 0.08 10.43 3.81
C ASP A 124 0.48 10.84 5.23
N VAL A 125 -0.35 10.45 6.20
CA VAL A 125 -0.07 10.50 7.63
C VAL A 125 -0.19 9.08 8.20
N LEU A 126 0.95 8.51 8.61
CA LEU A 126 1.07 7.14 9.12
C LEU A 126 1.08 7.16 10.65
N VAL A 127 0.21 6.39 11.29
CA VAL A 127 0.06 6.33 12.76
C VAL A 127 -0.09 4.87 13.23
N PRO A 128 0.92 4.27 13.90
CA PRO A 128 2.32 4.69 13.95
C PRO A 128 3.01 4.54 12.58
N PRO A 129 4.26 5.01 12.41
CA PRO A 129 5.04 4.68 11.23
C PRO A 129 5.50 3.21 11.22
N TYR A 130 5.92 2.76 10.03
CA TYR A 130 6.69 1.53 9.86
C TYR A 130 7.89 1.46 10.81
N ASN A 131 8.19 0.25 11.26
CA ASN A 131 9.31 -0.08 12.14
C ASN A 131 9.59 -1.58 12.10
N ASP A 132 10.63 -1.98 11.37
CA ASP A 132 11.02 -3.38 11.21
C ASP A 132 11.32 -4.07 12.56
N LEU A 133 11.95 -3.36 13.50
CA LEU A 133 12.28 -3.89 14.83
C LEU A 133 11.04 -4.20 15.69
N GLN A 134 9.89 -3.60 15.33
CA GLN A 134 8.60 -3.84 16.00
C GLN A 134 7.65 -4.62 15.11
N GLY A 135 8.16 -5.33 14.08
CA GLY A 135 7.37 -6.15 13.18
C GLY A 135 6.53 -5.37 12.17
N ARG A 136 6.60 -4.04 12.15
CA ARG A 136 5.85 -3.19 11.22
C ARG A 136 6.65 -2.90 9.96
N HIS A 137 7.04 -3.93 9.24
CA HIS A 137 7.72 -3.79 7.96
C HIS A 137 6.70 -3.58 6.84
N CYS A 138 7.10 -2.88 5.78
CA CYS A 138 6.28 -2.74 4.58
C CYS A 138 6.48 -3.98 3.71
N GLN A 139 5.47 -4.83 3.62
CA GLN A 139 5.47 -6.04 2.79
C GLN A 139 4.78 -5.76 1.46
N TYR A 140 5.37 -6.20 0.36
CA TYR A 140 4.83 -6.05 -0.99
C TYR A 140 4.16 -7.33 -1.48
N TYR A 141 3.19 -7.19 -2.39
CA TYR A 141 2.42 -8.30 -2.93
C TYR A 141 2.27 -8.24 -4.45
N LEU A 142 2.07 -9.41 -5.05
CA LEU A 142 1.46 -9.59 -6.37
C LEU A 142 0.01 -10.01 -6.18
N ASP A 143 -0.91 -9.44 -6.94
CA ASP A 143 -2.29 -9.90 -7.01
C ASP A 143 -2.53 -10.80 -8.24
N TYR A 144 -3.32 -11.84 -8.04
CA TYR A 144 -3.75 -12.76 -9.08
C TYR A 144 -5.28 -12.90 -9.06
N PRO A 145 -5.94 -13.05 -10.21
CA PRO A 145 -7.36 -13.34 -10.28
C PRO A 145 -7.74 -14.56 -9.43
N PHE A 146 -8.92 -14.53 -8.80
CA PHE A 146 -9.44 -15.64 -7.99
C PHE A 146 -9.38 -17.02 -8.69
N PRO A 147 -9.72 -17.18 -9.99
CA PRO A 147 -9.69 -18.49 -10.65
C PRO A 147 -8.31 -19.11 -10.83
N ASN A 148 -7.22 -18.36 -10.60
CA ASN A 148 -5.86 -18.86 -10.79
C ASN A 148 -5.47 -19.95 -9.78
N PHE A 149 -6.12 -20.00 -8.62
CA PHE A 149 -5.82 -20.96 -7.56
C PHE A 149 -7.12 -21.49 -6.96
N SER A 150 -7.12 -22.79 -6.62
CA SER A 150 -8.22 -23.43 -5.91
C SER A 150 -8.08 -23.26 -4.41
N VAL A 151 -9.20 -23.03 -3.72
CA VAL A 151 -9.24 -23.10 -2.26
C VAL A 151 -9.39 -24.57 -1.86
N GLU A 152 -8.43 -25.13 -1.12
CA GLU A 152 -8.50 -26.50 -0.60
C GLU A 152 -8.66 -26.46 0.93
N GLY A 153 -9.74 -27.05 1.46
CA GLY A 153 -10.01 -27.16 2.90
C GLY A 153 -11.48 -27.42 3.21
N GLU A 154 -11.79 -28.42 4.06
CA GLU A 154 -13.15 -28.65 4.57
C GLU A 154 -13.60 -27.43 5.39
N GLY A 155 -14.64 -26.72 4.93
CA GLY A 155 -15.17 -25.53 5.59
C GLY A 155 -14.71 -24.19 5.01
N ALA A 156 -13.91 -24.18 3.94
CA ALA A 156 -13.60 -22.96 3.22
C ALA A 156 -14.89 -22.34 2.63
N SER A 157 -15.27 -21.16 3.12
CA SER A 157 -16.37 -20.39 2.54
C SER A 157 -15.95 -19.89 1.16
N VAL A 158 -16.24 -20.67 0.12
CA VAL A 158 -16.12 -20.23 -1.27
C VAL A 158 -16.96 -18.95 -1.43
N PRO A 159 -16.47 -17.92 -2.14
CA PRO A 159 -17.28 -16.76 -2.47
C PRO A 159 -18.62 -17.20 -3.05
N LYS A 160 -19.72 -16.57 -2.60
CA LYS A 160 -21.02 -16.82 -3.22
C LYS A 160 -20.94 -16.49 -4.71
N VAL A 161 -21.67 -17.24 -5.53
CA VAL A 161 -21.78 -16.99 -6.97
C VAL A 161 -22.08 -15.52 -7.21
N GLY A 162 -21.20 -14.83 -7.95
CA GLY A 162 -21.28 -13.38 -8.22
C GLY A 162 -20.37 -12.48 -7.36
N GLU A 163 -19.80 -12.97 -6.25
CA GLU A 163 -18.80 -12.22 -5.46
C GLU A 163 -17.35 -12.51 -5.88
N GLU A 164 -17.13 -13.50 -6.75
CA GLU A 164 -15.81 -13.98 -7.18
C GLU A 164 -14.91 -12.88 -7.76
N GLU A 165 -15.50 -11.91 -8.49
CA GLU A 165 -14.76 -10.78 -9.07
C GLU A 165 -14.18 -9.83 -8.01
N SER A 166 -14.67 -9.90 -6.77
CA SER A 166 -14.18 -9.11 -5.65
C SER A 166 -13.03 -9.79 -4.90
N PHE A 167 -12.72 -11.04 -5.19
CA PHE A 167 -11.63 -11.77 -4.55
C PHE A 167 -10.39 -11.86 -5.43
N VAL A 168 -9.23 -11.82 -4.79
CA VAL A 168 -7.91 -11.98 -5.43
C VAL A 168 -7.01 -12.82 -4.53
N TRP A 169 -6.00 -13.43 -5.14
CA TRP A 169 -4.92 -14.10 -4.42
C TRP A 169 -3.73 -13.15 -4.32
N LEU A 170 -3.24 -12.90 -3.11
CA LEU A 170 -2.03 -12.12 -2.89
C LEU A 170 -0.85 -13.04 -2.60
N LYS A 171 0.25 -12.83 -3.30
CA LYS A 171 1.54 -13.49 -3.06
C LYS A 171 2.55 -12.48 -2.56
N GLU A 172 3.21 -12.77 -1.45
CA GLU A 172 4.32 -11.94 -0.98
C GLU A 172 5.46 -11.90 -2.00
N ARG A 173 6.05 -10.73 -2.18
CA ARG A 173 7.23 -10.53 -3.02
C ARG A 173 8.24 -9.63 -2.32
N ALA A 174 9.50 -9.72 -2.75
CA ALA A 174 10.49 -8.69 -2.41
C ALA A 174 10.10 -7.34 -3.03
N MET A 175 10.64 -6.27 -2.46
CA MET A 175 10.54 -4.93 -3.02
C MET A 175 10.91 -4.95 -4.52
N PRO A 176 10.07 -4.41 -5.41
CA PRO A 176 10.35 -4.45 -6.84
C PRO A 176 11.67 -3.73 -7.18
N GLU A 177 12.48 -4.32 -8.06
CA GLU A 177 13.79 -3.77 -8.45
C GLU A 177 13.66 -2.46 -9.23
N ASP A 178 12.55 -2.28 -9.93
CA ASP A 178 12.17 -1.08 -10.68
C ASP A 178 11.58 0.03 -9.79
N LEU A 179 11.34 -0.24 -8.50
CA LEU A 179 10.84 0.75 -7.55
C LEU A 179 11.94 1.71 -7.12
N THR A 180 11.94 2.92 -7.69
CA THR A 180 12.87 4.00 -7.30
C THR A 180 12.15 5.12 -6.58
N ILE A 181 12.51 5.33 -5.30
CA ILE A 181 11.95 6.38 -4.44
C ILE A 181 13.07 7.31 -3.96
N VAL A 182 13.01 8.58 -4.37
CA VAL A 182 14.02 9.58 -3.98
C VAL A 182 13.45 10.55 -2.96
N GLY A 183 14.02 10.58 -1.77
CA GLY A 183 13.67 11.55 -0.74
C GLY A 183 14.27 12.92 -1.00
N THR A 184 13.46 13.97 -0.87
CA THR A 184 13.89 15.36 -0.95
C THR A 184 13.41 16.16 0.27
N LEU A 185 14.13 17.22 0.60
CA LEU A 185 13.75 18.13 1.69
C LEU A 185 12.48 18.91 1.29
N TYR A 186 11.55 19.01 2.23
CA TYR A 186 10.37 19.85 2.08
C TYR A 186 10.77 21.33 2.00
N LYS A 187 10.29 22.02 0.96
CA LYS A 187 10.59 23.44 0.67
C LYS A 187 9.37 24.36 0.80
N GLY A 188 8.26 23.86 1.34
CA GLY A 188 7.06 24.67 1.56
C GLY A 188 7.11 25.50 2.85
N PRO A 189 5.98 26.10 3.26
CA PRO A 189 5.89 26.92 4.47
C PRO A 189 6.41 26.22 5.73
N LYS A 190 7.03 26.96 6.64
CA LYS A 190 7.51 26.39 7.90
C LYS A 190 6.36 25.77 8.68
N LEU A 191 6.57 24.54 9.14
CA LEU A 191 5.65 23.87 10.05
C LEU A 191 5.96 24.30 11.48
N ALA A 192 4.95 24.76 12.20
CA ALA A 192 5.04 24.93 13.65
C ALA A 192 5.26 23.57 14.32
N LYS A 193 6.02 23.55 15.42
CA LYS A 193 6.27 22.35 16.21
C LYS A 193 5.27 22.22 17.34
#